data_AF-A0A4Q3XGF4-F1
#
_entry.id   AF-A0A4Q3XGF4-F1
#
_cell.length_a   1.000
_cell.length_b   1.000
_cell.length_c   1.000
_cell.angle_alpha   90.00
_cell.angle_beta   90.00
_cell.angle_gamma   90.00
#
_symmetry.space_group_name_H-M   'P 1'
#
loop_
_entity.id
_entity.type
_entity.pdbx_description
1 polymer ?
#
loop_
_entity_poly.entity_id
_entity_poly.type
_entity_poly.pdbx_seq_one_letter_code
_entity_poly.pdbx_strand_id
1 'polypeptide(L)'
;MNSTCVTTARLTGPVDAVRTSDGAPFDTDTYSRMKHGDADAIRALGDLLADALIEQCPHLITDDAVPTLPVAYLAVRPSCWFLADAVLDQLNAERAHRGLPAGRIVQVRKDSVTHTDYAASTQAEREAELARIGFVLAEPIDGTNCVVIDDVRVTGLAERTVLTALEAADPKSLVTGYVAICEPELAASPHVESALNHASITSILQMVPAAQAGRFHLTIRFLKRALASPELESFLAQVPAPLVQEMYDGAVATGETFMAGYPDGMATLRAAREREVVHV
;
A
#
# COMPACT_ATOMS: atom_id res chain seq x y z
N MET A 1 -7.30 15.94 19.07
CA MET A 1 -6.79 16.70 17.92
C MET A 1 -7.84 16.58 16.81
N ASN A 2 -8.14 17.62 16.03
CA ASN A 2 -9.05 17.45 14.88
C ASN A 2 -8.27 16.77 13.76
N SER A 3 -8.59 15.51 13.46
CA SER A 3 -8.02 14.79 12.31
C SER A 3 -8.64 15.32 11.02
N THR A 4 -7.80 15.67 10.03
CA THR A 4 -8.26 16.07 8.69
C THR A 4 -8.24 14.86 7.77
N CYS A 5 -9.31 14.67 6.98
CA CYS A 5 -9.41 13.58 6.01
C CYS A 5 -9.49 14.16 4.60
N VAL A 6 -8.50 13.79 3.78
CA VAL A 6 -8.36 14.18 2.37
C VAL A 6 -8.58 12.94 1.51
N THR A 7 -9.35 13.10 0.43
CA THR A 7 -9.53 12.04 -0.57
C THR A 7 -9.59 12.63 -1.97
N THR A 8 -9.13 11.88 -2.97
CA THR A 8 -9.31 12.27 -4.38
C THR A 8 -10.68 11.85 -4.94
N ALA A 9 -11.32 10.84 -4.33
CA ALA A 9 -12.60 10.33 -4.77
C ALA A 9 -13.47 9.82 -3.61
N ARG A 10 -14.78 9.95 -3.78
CA ARG A 10 -15.80 9.27 -2.95
C ARG A 10 -16.57 8.32 -3.82
N LEU A 11 -16.57 7.04 -3.48
CA LEU A 11 -17.06 5.95 -4.32
C LEU A 11 -18.47 5.53 -3.94
N THR A 12 -19.34 5.42 -4.92
CA THR A 12 -20.74 5.01 -4.82
C THR A 12 -21.10 4.02 -5.95
N GLY A 13 -22.33 3.50 -5.94
CA GLY A 13 -22.83 2.59 -6.96
C GLY A 13 -22.54 1.11 -6.65
N PRO A 14 -22.87 0.20 -7.58
CA PRO A 14 -22.66 -1.22 -7.40
C PRO A 14 -21.17 -1.59 -7.60
N VAL A 15 -20.76 -2.73 -7.02
CA VAL A 15 -19.36 -3.21 -6.99
C VAL A 15 -18.73 -3.35 -8.38
N ASP A 16 -19.52 -3.69 -9.39
CA ASP A 16 -19.10 -3.90 -10.79
C ASP A 16 -19.18 -2.63 -11.66
N ALA A 17 -19.74 -1.53 -11.13
CA ALA A 17 -19.84 -0.25 -11.82
C ALA A 17 -19.66 0.93 -10.85
N VAL A 18 -18.57 0.89 -10.09
CA VAL A 18 -18.21 1.92 -9.10
C VAL A 18 -18.03 3.27 -9.78
N ARG A 19 -18.62 4.30 -9.17
CA ARG A 19 -18.59 5.69 -9.64
C ARG A 19 -18.13 6.63 -8.55
N THR A 20 -17.56 7.75 -8.93
CA THR A 20 -17.33 8.88 -8.03
C THR A 20 -18.68 9.54 -7.66
N SER A 21 -18.72 10.28 -6.56
CA SER A 21 -19.95 10.91 -6.04
C SER A 21 -20.55 11.97 -6.98
N ASP A 22 -19.77 12.50 -7.91
CA ASP A 22 -20.22 13.39 -9.00
C ASP A 22 -20.73 12.62 -10.24
N GLY A 23 -20.73 11.28 -10.19
CA GLY A 23 -21.31 10.39 -11.19
C GLY A 23 -20.34 9.88 -12.26
N ALA A 24 -19.08 10.34 -12.28
CA ALA A 24 -18.09 9.84 -13.22
C ALA A 24 -17.67 8.38 -12.90
N PRO A 25 -17.27 7.57 -13.91
CA PRO A 25 -16.67 6.27 -13.65
C PRO A 25 -15.37 6.42 -12.84
N PHE A 26 -15.16 5.57 -11.83
CA PHE A 26 -13.88 5.52 -11.14
C PHE A 26 -12.85 4.75 -11.99
N ASP A 27 -11.62 5.22 -12.04
CA ASP A 27 -10.52 4.55 -12.77
C ASP A 27 -10.02 3.33 -11.99
N THR A 28 -10.82 2.26 -12.04
CA THR A 28 -10.50 0.98 -11.40
C THR A 28 -9.30 0.27 -12.03
N ASP A 29 -8.96 0.60 -13.29
CA ASP A 29 -7.84 0.01 -14.00
C ASP A 29 -6.51 0.53 -13.46
N THR A 30 -6.34 1.85 -13.35
CA THR A 30 -5.16 2.44 -12.71
C THR A 30 -5.06 2.03 -11.24
N TYR A 31 -6.17 2.02 -10.50
CA TYR A 31 -6.18 1.52 -9.12
C TYR A 31 -5.71 0.06 -9.02
N SER A 32 -6.25 -0.84 -9.86
CA SER A 32 -5.88 -2.25 -9.86
C SER A 32 -4.39 -2.41 -10.17
N ARG A 33 -3.87 -1.75 -11.21
CA ARG A 33 -2.43 -1.76 -11.54
C ARG A 33 -1.54 -1.30 -10.38
N MET A 34 -1.87 -0.18 -9.73
CA MET A 34 -1.14 0.32 -8.55
C MET A 34 -1.10 -0.73 -7.43
N LYS A 35 -2.24 -1.39 -7.16
CA LYS A 35 -2.35 -2.39 -6.10
C LYS A 35 -1.43 -3.60 -6.33
N HIS A 36 -1.10 -3.88 -7.59
CA HIS A 36 -0.18 -4.96 -7.99
C HIS A 36 1.24 -4.50 -8.27
N GLY A 37 1.58 -3.23 -8.09
CA GLY A 37 2.96 -2.74 -8.13
C GLY A 37 3.37 -2.04 -9.43
N ASP A 38 2.43 -1.64 -10.28
CA ASP A 38 2.73 -0.81 -11.46
C ASP A 38 3.21 0.59 -11.05
N ALA A 39 4.44 0.96 -11.41
CA ALA A 39 5.04 2.22 -10.98
C ALA A 39 4.37 3.46 -11.59
N ASP A 40 3.88 3.36 -12.83
CA ASP A 40 3.21 4.50 -13.49
C ASP A 40 1.85 4.75 -12.84
N ALA A 41 1.11 3.68 -12.53
CA ALA A 41 -0.16 3.79 -11.81
C ALA A 41 0.02 4.31 -10.38
N ILE A 42 1.10 3.90 -9.70
CA ILE A 42 1.47 4.44 -8.39
C ILE A 42 1.74 5.94 -8.48
N ARG A 43 2.55 6.38 -9.45
CA ARG A 43 2.84 7.81 -9.62
C ARG A 43 1.58 8.60 -9.95
N ALA A 44 0.75 8.13 -10.89
CA ALA A 44 -0.48 8.81 -11.27
C ALA A 44 -1.44 9.04 -10.08
N LEU A 45 -1.65 8.03 -9.23
CA LEU A 45 -2.52 8.17 -8.06
C LEU A 45 -1.84 8.93 -6.91
N GLY A 46 -0.52 8.80 -6.77
CA GLY A 46 0.27 9.55 -5.79
C GLY A 46 0.25 11.04 -6.05
N ASP A 47 0.45 11.46 -7.30
CA ASP A 47 0.43 12.86 -7.71
C ASP A 47 -0.95 13.49 -7.47
N LEU A 48 -2.04 12.77 -7.84
CA LEU A 48 -3.41 13.22 -7.56
C LEU A 48 -3.67 13.41 -6.06
N LEU A 49 -3.18 12.48 -5.23
CA LEU A 49 -3.37 12.56 -3.79
C LEU A 49 -2.51 13.67 -3.16
N ALA A 50 -1.29 13.87 -3.65
CA ALA A 50 -0.42 14.95 -3.21
C ALA A 50 -0.99 16.32 -3.55
N ASP A 51 -1.52 16.51 -4.76
CA ASP A 51 -2.22 17.74 -5.16
C ASP A 51 -3.37 18.05 -4.19
N ALA A 52 -4.22 17.05 -3.91
CA ALA A 52 -5.34 17.20 -2.97
C ALA A 52 -4.86 17.53 -1.54
N LEU A 53 -3.76 16.92 -1.08
CA LEU A 53 -3.15 17.20 0.22
C LEU A 53 -2.57 18.61 0.28
N ILE A 54 -1.88 19.07 -0.76
CA ILE A 54 -1.30 20.41 -0.84
C ILE A 54 -2.41 21.47 -0.81
N GLU A 55 -3.49 21.25 -1.57
CA GLU A 55 -4.63 22.16 -1.63
C GLU A 55 -5.37 22.24 -0.29
N GLN A 56 -5.71 21.09 0.30
CA GLN A 56 -6.58 21.03 1.48
C GLN A 56 -5.80 21.18 2.80
N CYS A 57 -4.51 20.85 2.80
CA CYS A 57 -3.63 20.89 3.96
C CYS A 57 -2.33 21.64 3.62
N PRO A 58 -2.38 22.94 3.25
CA PRO A 58 -1.20 23.69 2.81
C PRO A 58 -0.09 23.75 3.87
N HIS A 59 -0.44 23.62 5.16
CA HIS A 59 0.54 23.52 6.25
C HIS A 59 1.57 22.39 6.06
N LEU A 60 1.24 21.33 5.32
CA LEU A 60 2.19 20.26 4.99
C LEU A 60 3.40 20.78 4.19
N ILE A 61 3.23 21.84 3.40
CA ILE A 61 4.29 22.45 2.60
C ILE A 61 4.71 23.83 3.07
N THR A 62 4.00 24.47 4.01
CA THR A 62 4.34 25.82 4.50
C THR A 62 4.87 25.86 5.92
N ASP A 63 4.66 24.80 6.72
CA ASP A 63 5.07 24.74 8.12
C ASP A 63 6.46 24.11 8.27
N ASP A 64 7.21 24.56 9.26
CA ASP A 64 8.55 24.03 9.60
C ASP A 64 8.47 22.59 10.11
N ALA A 65 7.33 22.20 10.69
CA ALA A 65 7.08 20.82 11.11
C ALA A 65 7.18 19.86 9.92
N VAL A 66 8.02 18.84 10.10
CA VAL A 66 8.38 17.88 9.05
C VAL A 66 7.18 16.97 8.73
N PRO A 67 6.75 16.84 7.47
CA PRO A 67 5.78 15.82 7.08
C PRO A 67 6.34 14.43 7.37
N THR A 68 5.64 13.66 8.19
CA THR A 68 6.06 12.31 8.56
C THR A 68 4.95 11.34 8.21
N LEU A 69 5.25 10.38 7.34
CA LEU A 69 4.30 9.44 6.77
C LEU A 69 4.51 8.06 7.40
N PRO A 70 3.78 7.69 8.47
CA PRO A 70 3.92 6.38 9.08
C PRO A 70 3.29 5.29 8.19
N VAL A 71 4.03 4.23 7.91
CA VAL A 71 3.54 3.09 7.12
C VAL A 71 3.89 1.76 7.79
N ALA A 72 2.90 0.88 7.96
CA ALA A 72 3.08 -0.40 8.64
C ALA A 72 3.53 -1.52 7.69
N TYR A 73 4.71 -2.09 7.91
CA TYR A 73 5.22 -3.23 7.14
C TYR A 73 6.31 -4.00 7.91
N LEU A 74 6.56 -5.25 7.49
CA LEU A 74 7.65 -6.07 8.01
C LEU A 74 8.91 -5.87 7.15
N ALA A 75 9.05 -6.68 6.10
CA ALA A 75 10.16 -6.59 5.15
C ALA A 75 9.68 -6.05 3.80
N VAL A 76 8.82 -6.80 3.10
CA VAL A 76 8.28 -6.35 1.81
C VAL A 76 7.22 -5.27 2.03
N ARG A 77 7.34 -4.18 1.28
CA ARG A 77 6.49 -2.99 1.41
C ARG A 77 5.09 -3.24 0.83
N PRO A 78 4.03 -2.66 1.43
CA PRO A 78 2.70 -2.63 0.85
C PRO A 78 2.59 -1.57 -0.27
N SER A 79 1.52 -1.64 -1.07
CA SER A 79 1.21 -0.63 -2.10
C SER A 79 1.14 0.79 -1.54
N CYS A 80 0.54 0.96 -0.36
CA CYS A 80 0.42 2.26 0.30
C CYS A 80 1.78 2.88 0.70
N TRP A 81 2.84 2.08 0.84
CA TRP A 81 4.19 2.63 1.03
C TRP A 81 4.67 3.36 -0.23
N PHE A 82 4.52 2.74 -1.40
CA PHE A 82 4.94 3.33 -2.67
C PHE A 82 4.05 4.53 -3.04
N LEU A 83 2.77 4.48 -2.68
CA LEU A 83 1.88 5.63 -2.77
C LEU A 83 2.33 6.78 -1.86
N ALA A 84 2.70 6.49 -0.60
CA ALA A 84 3.25 7.47 0.33
C ALA A 84 4.56 8.09 -0.17
N ASP A 85 5.41 7.29 -0.81
CA ASP A 85 6.67 7.73 -1.41
C ASP A 85 6.44 8.70 -2.57
N ALA A 86 5.50 8.37 -3.47
CA ALA A 86 5.09 9.27 -4.55
C ALA A 86 4.50 10.58 -4.02
N VAL A 87 3.67 10.53 -2.98
CA VAL A 87 3.14 11.74 -2.33
C VAL A 87 4.26 12.57 -1.71
N LEU A 88 5.19 11.91 -1.00
CA LEU A 88 6.29 12.58 -0.32
C LEU A 88 7.24 13.27 -1.29
N ASP A 89 7.50 12.68 -2.46
CA ASP A 89 8.30 13.30 -3.52
C ASP A 89 7.76 14.70 -3.89
N GLN A 90 6.44 14.80 -4.09
CA GLN A 90 5.81 16.07 -4.48
C GLN A 90 5.76 17.07 -3.32
N LEU A 91 5.44 16.62 -2.10
CA LEU A 91 5.52 17.47 -0.90
C LEU A 91 6.95 18.02 -0.71
N ASN A 92 7.97 17.19 -0.93
CA ASN A 92 9.36 17.57 -0.79
C ASN A 92 9.81 18.57 -1.86
N ALA A 93 9.33 18.45 -3.10
CA ALA A 93 9.58 19.42 -4.15
C ALA A 93 9.06 20.82 -3.76
N GLU A 94 7.81 20.90 -3.28
CA GLU A 94 7.20 22.15 -2.82
C GLU A 94 7.90 22.74 -1.59
N ARG A 95 8.31 21.88 -0.65
CA ARG A 95 9.06 22.31 0.54
C ARG A 95 10.45 22.80 0.19
N ALA A 96 11.14 22.16 -0.74
CA ALA A 96 12.46 22.57 -1.21
C ALA A 96 12.41 23.98 -1.84
N HIS A 97 11.38 24.29 -2.63
CA HIS A 97 11.17 25.64 -3.17
C HIS A 97 10.99 26.72 -2.09
N ARG A 98 10.58 26.32 -0.88
CA ARG A 98 10.38 27.20 0.28
C ARG A 98 11.54 27.19 1.28
N GLY A 99 12.60 26.41 1.01
CA GLY A 99 13.74 26.26 1.92
C GLY A 99 13.41 25.47 3.20
N LEU A 100 12.36 24.65 3.16
CA LEU A 100 11.91 23.83 4.29
C LEU A 100 12.55 22.43 4.26
N PRO A 101 12.74 21.77 5.42
CA PRO A 101 13.29 20.43 5.48
C PRO A 101 12.35 19.41 4.81
N ALA A 102 12.93 18.43 4.12
CA ALA A 102 12.19 17.32 3.53
C ALA A 102 11.47 16.48 4.59
N GLY A 103 10.30 15.96 4.23
CA GLY A 103 9.57 14.95 4.97
C GLY A 103 10.22 13.56 4.89
N ARG A 104 9.61 12.60 5.57
CA ARG A 104 10.10 11.21 5.63
C ARG A 104 8.97 10.21 5.80
N ILE A 105 9.20 8.98 5.35
CA ILE A 105 8.36 7.82 5.69
C ILE A 105 8.95 7.14 6.93
N VAL A 106 8.12 6.88 7.93
CA VAL A 106 8.52 6.14 9.15
C VAL A 106 7.88 4.76 9.14
N GLN A 107 8.66 3.73 9.40
CA GLN A 107 8.11 2.39 9.54
C GLN A 107 7.32 2.27 10.85
N VAL A 108 6.08 1.81 10.77
CA VAL A 108 5.35 1.27 11.92
C VAL A 108 5.63 -0.23 11.95
N ARG A 109 6.46 -0.66 12.90
CA ARG A 109 6.73 -2.08 13.11
C ARG A 109 5.49 -2.74 13.69
N LYS A 110 5.14 -3.89 13.14
CA LYS A 110 4.12 -4.79 13.66
C LYS A 110 4.81 -6.08 14.12
N ASP A 111 4.32 -6.66 15.21
CA ASP A 111 4.87 -7.89 15.79
C ASP A 111 4.48 -9.17 15.01
N SER A 112 3.53 -9.08 14.08
CA SER A 112 3.04 -10.24 13.33
C SER A 112 2.48 -9.86 11.94
N VAL A 113 2.42 -10.85 11.04
CA VAL A 113 1.64 -10.76 9.79
C VAL A 113 0.21 -11.16 10.13
N THR A 114 -0.78 -10.43 9.61
CA THR A 114 -2.17 -10.90 9.67
C THR A 114 -2.28 -12.21 8.87
N HIS A 115 -2.66 -13.28 9.57
CA HIS A 115 -2.82 -14.62 8.98
C HIS A 115 -4.21 -14.84 8.42
N THR A 116 -5.13 -13.95 8.77
CA THR A 116 -6.54 -14.10 8.49
C THR A 116 -6.84 -14.01 7.01
N ASP A 117 -7.46 -15.06 6.49
CA ASP A 117 -8.12 -15.02 5.20
C ASP A 117 -9.25 -13.99 5.30
N TYR A 118 -8.98 -12.80 4.77
CA TYR A 118 -9.92 -11.68 4.78
C TYR A 118 -11.26 -12.07 4.15
N ALA A 119 -11.33 -13.09 3.29
CA ALA A 119 -12.57 -13.56 2.69
C ALA A 119 -13.44 -14.40 3.65
N ALA A 120 -12.84 -15.11 4.61
CA ALA A 120 -13.55 -16.09 5.47
C ALA A 120 -13.94 -15.57 6.86
N SER A 121 -13.45 -14.38 7.23
CA SER A 121 -13.45 -13.93 8.63
C SER A 121 -14.52 -12.87 8.89
N THR A 122 -15.15 -12.91 10.07
CA THR A 122 -16.14 -11.92 10.49
C THR A 122 -15.46 -10.58 10.80
N GLN A 123 -16.23 -9.49 10.77
CA GLN A 123 -15.72 -8.16 11.15
C GLN A 123 -15.13 -8.17 12.57
N ALA A 124 -15.80 -8.79 13.54
CA ALA A 124 -15.33 -8.88 14.92
C ALA A 124 -14.02 -9.67 15.07
N GLU A 125 -13.81 -10.71 14.27
CA GLU A 125 -12.54 -11.45 14.25
C GLU A 125 -11.39 -10.61 13.68
N ARG A 126 -11.66 -9.84 12.62
CA ARG A 126 -10.70 -8.88 12.06
C ARG A 126 -10.35 -7.79 13.09
N GLU A 127 -11.33 -7.29 13.84
CA GLU A 127 -11.14 -6.33 14.94
C GLU A 127 -10.26 -6.90 16.05
N ALA A 128 -10.56 -8.13 16.49
CA ALA A 128 -9.83 -8.78 17.57
C ALA A 128 -8.38 -9.13 17.20
N GLU A 129 -8.10 -9.49 15.94
CA GLU A 129 -6.72 -9.69 15.46
C GLU A 129 -5.98 -8.35 15.39
N LEU A 130 -6.58 -7.32 14.78
CA LEU A 130 -5.98 -5.98 14.69
C LEU A 130 -5.69 -5.37 16.06
N ALA A 131 -6.56 -5.60 17.05
CA ALA A 131 -6.36 -5.14 18.42
C ALA A 131 -5.22 -5.86 19.16
N ARG A 132 -4.79 -7.04 18.68
CA ARG A 132 -3.66 -7.78 19.26
C ARG A 132 -2.32 -7.41 18.66
N ILE A 133 -2.31 -6.76 17.50
CA ILE A 133 -1.06 -6.36 16.83
C ILE A 133 -0.47 -5.17 17.57
N GLY A 134 0.70 -5.35 18.18
CA GLY A 134 1.48 -4.27 18.72
C GLY A 134 2.05 -3.41 17.59
N PHE A 135 1.66 -2.13 17.55
CA PHE A 135 2.25 -1.14 16.65
C PHE A 135 3.33 -0.36 17.39
N VAL A 136 4.57 -0.43 16.89
CA VAL A 136 5.71 0.31 17.44
C VAL A 136 6.30 1.17 16.34
N LEU A 137 6.31 2.49 16.54
CA LEU A 137 6.98 3.41 15.63
C LEU A 137 8.50 3.14 15.65
N ALA A 138 9.10 3.00 14.47
CA ALA A 138 10.55 2.84 14.35
C ALA A 138 11.30 4.09 14.78
N GLU A 139 10.66 5.27 14.66
CA GLU A 139 11.21 6.58 14.98
C GLU A 139 10.11 7.46 15.60
N PRO A 140 10.44 8.39 16.52
CA PRO A 140 9.47 9.32 17.11
C PRO A 140 8.83 10.23 16.05
N ILE A 141 7.56 10.61 16.27
CA ILE A 141 6.81 11.53 15.40
C ILE A 141 6.26 12.76 16.13
N ASP A 142 6.69 12.98 17.39
CA ASP A 142 6.31 14.13 18.22
C ASP A 142 6.57 15.46 17.49
N GLY A 143 5.57 16.35 17.51
CA GLY A 143 5.66 17.67 16.87
C GLY A 143 5.74 17.67 15.34
N THR A 144 5.62 16.51 14.68
CA THR A 144 5.62 16.40 13.21
C THR A 144 4.23 16.61 12.62
N ASN A 145 4.16 16.94 11.33
CA ASN A 145 2.90 16.90 10.58
C ASN A 145 2.68 15.45 10.12
N CYS A 146 1.91 14.67 10.88
CA CYS A 146 1.71 13.24 10.61
C CYS A 146 0.67 13.04 9.50
N VAL A 147 1.07 12.34 8.43
CA VAL A 147 0.19 12.09 7.26
C VAL A 147 0.08 10.58 7.02
N VAL A 148 -1.08 10.00 7.31
CA VAL A 148 -1.36 8.60 7.05
C VAL A 148 -1.89 8.46 5.63
N ILE A 149 -1.21 7.68 4.80
CA ILE A 149 -1.60 7.43 3.41
C ILE A 149 -2.09 5.99 3.27
N ASP A 150 -3.27 5.81 2.68
CA ASP A 150 -3.77 4.51 2.26
C ASP A 150 -4.46 4.61 0.89
N ASP A 151 -4.67 3.47 0.24
CA ASP A 151 -5.25 3.47 -1.10
C ASP A 151 -6.78 3.64 -1.07
N VAL A 152 -7.52 2.76 -0.39
CA VAL A 152 -8.98 2.86 -0.27
C VAL A 152 -9.47 2.68 1.15
N ARG A 153 -10.34 3.59 1.61
CA ARG A 153 -11.07 3.40 2.87
C ARG A 153 -12.42 2.74 2.61
N VAL A 154 -12.56 1.49 3.05
CA VAL A 154 -13.85 0.76 3.03
C VAL A 154 -14.64 1.02 4.32
N THR A 155 -14.19 0.47 5.46
CA THR A 155 -14.91 0.59 6.75
C THR A 155 -14.19 1.46 7.79
N GLY A 156 -12.93 1.85 7.55
CA GLY A 156 -12.11 2.67 8.49
C GLY A 156 -11.70 1.95 9.78
N LEU A 157 -11.96 0.65 9.88
CA LEU A 157 -11.77 -0.09 11.13
C LEU A 157 -10.29 -0.33 11.47
N ALA A 158 -9.50 -0.76 10.48
CA ALA A 158 -8.05 -0.94 10.64
C ALA A 158 -7.33 0.39 10.91
N GLU A 159 -7.82 1.47 10.31
CA GLU A 159 -7.34 2.84 10.50
C GLU A 159 -7.50 3.28 11.96
N ARG A 160 -8.65 3.05 12.60
CA ARG A 160 -8.92 3.54 13.97
C ARG A 160 -7.86 3.09 14.99
N THR A 161 -7.41 1.84 14.92
CA THR A 161 -6.39 1.32 15.84
C THR A 161 -5.04 2.01 15.64
N VAL A 162 -4.63 2.19 14.38
CA VAL A 162 -3.36 2.86 14.04
C VAL A 162 -3.43 4.35 14.38
N LEU A 163 -4.51 5.04 14.05
CA LEU A 163 -4.69 6.45 14.37
C LEU A 163 -4.64 6.71 15.87
N THR A 164 -5.24 5.84 16.69
CA THR A 164 -5.17 5.98 18.15
C THR A 164 -3.73 5.91 18.66
N ALA A 165 -2.92 5.00 18.11
CA ALA A 165 -1.50 4.89 18.46
C ALA A 165 -0.67 6.10 17.98
N LEU A 166 -1.00 6.66 16.82
CA LEU A 166 -0.34 7.84 16.27
C LEU A 166 -0.72 9.12 17.03
N GLU A 167 -1.98 9.28 17.44
CA GLU A 167 -2.43 10.40 18.27
C GLU A 167 -1.71 10.41 19.63
N ALA A 168 -1.46 9.24 20.21
CA ALA A 168 -0.72 9.12 21.46
C ALA A 168 0.77 9.53 21.35
N ALA A 169 1.30 9.65 20.13
CA ALA A 169 2.66 10.10 19.87
C ALA A 169 2.78 11.64 19.72
N ASP A 170 1.71 12.38 20.02
CA ASP A 170 1.62 13.86 20.03
C ASP A 170 2.16 14.55 18.77
N PRO A 171 1.71 14.18 17.56
CA PRO A 171 2.07 14.91 16.35
C PRO A 171 1.47 16.32 16.38
N LYS A 172 2.08 17.28 15.69
CA LYS A 172 1.54 18.65 15.58
C LYS A 172 0.21 18.68 14.83
N SER A 173 0.10 17.88 13.77
CA SER A 173 -1.13 17.67 13.03
C SER A 173 -1.27 16.20 12.64
N LEU A 174 -2.50 15.76 12.43
CA LEU A 174 -2.82 14.43 11.94
C LEU A 174 -3.75 14.53 10.74
N VAL A 175 -3.26 14.10 9.59
CA VAL A 175 -3.98 14.09 8.31
C VAL A 175 -4.05 12.65 7.80
N THR A 176 -5.19 12.27 7.25
CA THR A 176 -5.38 11.01 6.53
C THR A 176 -5.63 11.32 5.06
N GLY A 177 -4.92 10.64 4.16
CA GLY A 177 -5.02 10.78 2.73
C GLY A 177 -5.41 9.45 2.07
N TYR A 178 -6.47 9.48 1.26
CA TYR A 178 -6.97 8.32 0.53
C TYR A 178 -7.05 8.61 -0.97
N VAL A 179 -6.71 7.63 -1.82
CA VAL A 179 -7.10 7.72 -3.25
C VAL A 179 -8.62 7.71 -3.33
N ALA A 180 -9.27 6.83 -2.57
CA ALA A 180 -10.72 6.72 -2.57
C ALA A 180 -11.29 6.39 -1.19
N ILE A 181 -12.52 6.83 -0.95
CA ILE A 181 -13.33 6.45 0.20
C ILE A 181 -14.63 5.85 -0.30
N CYS A 182 -14.96 4.62 0.09
CA CYS A 182 -16.25 4.02 -0.20
C CYS A 182 -17.34 4.65 0.70
N GLU A 183 -18.43 5.10 0.08
CA GLU A 183 -19.61 5.54 0.82
C GLU A 183 -20.34 4.33 1.45
N PRO A 184 -21.13 4.53 2.52
CA PRO A 184 -21.63 3.45 3.38
C PRO A 184 -22.31 2.28 2.68
N GLU A 185 -23.10 2.53 1.63
CA GLU A 185 -23.80 1.49 0.86
C GLU A 185 -22.82 0.56 0.14
N LEU A 186 -21.82 1.14 -0.53
CA LEU A 186 -20.78 0.38 -1.23
C LEU A 186 -19.84 -0.30 -0.23
N ALA A 187 -19.50 0.39 0.86
CA ALA A 187 -18.65 -0.13 1.94
C ALA A 187 -19.25 -1.34 2.67
N ALA A 188 -20.58 -1.49 2.64
CA ALA A 188 -21.26 -2.65 3.23
C ALA A 188 -21.04 -3.95 2.42
N SER A 189 -20.58 -3.84 1.17
CA SER A 189 -20.28 -5.02 0.36
C SER A 189 -18.96 -5.67 0.79
N PRO A 190 -18.93 -6.97 1.14
CA PRO A 190 -17.70 -7.67 1.48
C PRO A 190 -16.76 -7.86 0.27
N HIS A 191 -17.25 -7.63 -0.95
CA HIS A 191 -16.50 -7.88 -2.18
C HIS A 191 -15.90 -6.63 -2.82
N VAL A 192 -16.23 -5.42 -2.33
CA VAL A 192 -15.79 -4.17 -2.99
C VAL A 192 -14.28 -4.08 -3.11
N GLU A 193 -13.53 -4.37 -2.04
CA GLU A 193 -12.07 -4.27 -2.07
C GLU A 193 -11.47 -5.27 -3.07
N SER A 194 -11.97 -6.51 -3.07
CA SER A 194 -11.52 -7.54 -4.01
C SER A 194 -11.81 -7.14 -5.46
N ALA A 195 -13.02 -6.62 -5.73
CA ALA A 195 -13.41 -6.17 -7.06
C ALA A 195 -12.54 -5.01 -7.56
N LEU A 196 -12.27 -4.02 -6.71
CA LEU A 196 -11.36 -2.92 -7.07
C LEU A 196 -9.94 -3.44 -7.34
N ASN A 197 -9.42 -4.31 -6.47
CA ASN A 197 -8.07 -4.84 -6.59
C ASN A 197 -7.86 -5.67 -7.86
N HIS A 198 -8.90 -6.34 -8.36
CA HIS A 198 -8.84 -7.27 -9.49
C HIS A 198 -9.60 -6.77 -10.73
N ALA A 199 -9.95 -5.49 -10.78
CA ALA A 199 -10.73 -4.92 -11.88
C ALA A 199 -10.05 -5.10 -13.25
N SER A 200 -8.73 -4.95 -13.33
CA SER A 200 -7.97 -5.20 -14.57
C SER A 200 -6.87 -6.25 -14.43
N ILE A 201 -6.26 -6.41 -13.26
CA ILE A 201 -5.19 -7.38 -13.03
C ILE A 201 -5.72 -8.67 -12.36
N THR A 202 -6.08 -9.63 -13.20
CA THR A 202 -6.62 -10.95 -12.84
C THR A 202 -5.58 -12.08 -12.89
N SER A 203 -4.42 -11.86 -13.50
CA SER A 203 -3.25 -12.76 -13.53
C SER A 203 -1.97 -12.03 -13.10
N ILE A 204 -0.99 -12.75 -12.53
CA ILE A 204 0.34 -12.18 -12.24
C ILE A 204 1.13 -11.91 -13.52
N LEU A 205 0.82 -12.61 -14.61
CA LEU A 205 1.49 -12.44 -15.91
C LEU A 205 1.20 -11.08 -16.55
N GLN A 206 0.08 -10.44 -16.17
CA GLN A 206 -0.23 -9.08 -16.63
C GLN A 206 0.75 -8.03 -16.09
N MET A 207 1.55 -8.36 -15.06
CA MET A 207 2.60 -7.48 -14.55
C MET A 207 3.96 -7.66 -15.24
N VAL A 208 4.12 -8.67 -16.11
CA VAL A 208 5.37 -8.91 -16.85
C VAL A 208 5.82 -7.68 -17.66
N PRO A 209 4.95 -6.98 -18.41
CA PRO A 209 5.38 -5.79 -19.17
C PRO A 209 5.95 -4.68 -18.28
N ALA A 210 5.34 -4.44 -17.11
CA ALA A 210 5.83 -3.45 -16.14
C ALA A 210 7.19 -3.89 -15.56
N ALA A 211 7.32 -5.17 -15.20
CA ALA A 211 8.56 -5.74 -14.66
C ALA A 211 9.73 -5.68 -15.67
N GLN A 212 9.48 -6.05 -16.93
CA GLN A 212 10.48 -5.98 -18.00
C GLN A 212 10.91 -4.55 -18.31
N ALA A 213 10.00 -3.58 -18.19
CA ALA A 213 10.28 -2.17 -18.38
C ALA A 213 11.01 -1.52 -17.19
N GLY A 214 11.26 -2.25 -16.09
CA GLY A 214 11.80 -1.68 -14.85
C GLY A 214 10.83 -0.71 -14.15
N ARG A 215 9.53 -0.80 -14.45
CA ARG A 215 8.45 0.04 -13.91
C ARG A 215 7.55 -0.77 -12.98
N PHE A 216 8.16 -1.65 -12.19
CA PHE A 216 7.46 -2.54 -11.26
C PHE A 216 8.08 -2.46 -9.87
N HIS A 217 7.21 -2.38 -8.88
CA HIS A 217 7.58 -2.44 -7.47
C HIS A 217 7.04 -3.73 -6.84
N LEU A 218 7.92 -4.52 -6.24
CA LEU A 218 7.48 -5.69 -5.49
C LEU A 218 6.68 -5.26 -4.26
N THR A 219 5.38 -5.56 -4.25
CA THR A 219 4.53 -5.39 -3.08
C THR A 219 4.33 -6.71 -2.33
N ILE A 220 4.09 -6.65 -1.02
CA ILE A 220 3.80 -7.87 -0.23
C ILE A 220 2.54 -8.59 -0.75
N ARG A 221 1.56 -7.86 -1.28
CA ARG A 221 0.36 -8.45 -1.90
C ARG A 221 0.73 -9.20 -3.18
N PHE A 222 1.51 -8.58 -4.06
CA PHE A 222 1.96 -9.23 -5.29
C PHE A 222 2.81 -10.47 -4.96
N LEU A 223 3.74 -10.38 -4.01
CA LEU A 223 4.57 -11.52 -3.60
C LEU A 223 3.70 -12.70 -3.12
N LYS A 224 2.75 -12.46 -2.22
CA LYS A 224 1.79 -13.49 -1.76
C LYS A 224 1.03 -14.12 -2.92
N ARG A 225 0.53 -13.29 -3.84
CA ARG A 225 -0.21 -13.74 -5.02
C ARG A 225 0.65 -14.57 -5.96
N ALA A 226 1.88 -14.13 -6.22
CA ALA A 226 2.82 -14.82 -7.09
C ALA A 226 3.21 -16.18 -6.51
N LEU A 227 3.56 -16.24 -5.21
CA LEU A 227 3.90 -17.48 -4.52
C LEU A 227 2.75 -18.49 -4.45
N ALA A 228 1.50 -18.02 -4.46
CA ALA A 228 0.31 -18.87 -4.51
C ALA A 228 -0.14 -19.24 -5.94
N SER A 229 0.47 -18.66 -6.97
CA SER A 229 0.00 -18.79 -8.35
C SER A 229 0.63 -19.99 -9.06
N PRO A 230 -0.15 -20.80 -9.81
CA PRO A 230 0.41 -21.80 -10.71
C PRO A 230 1.18 -21.18 -11.89
N GLU A 231 1.01 -19.87 -12.11
CA GLU A 231 1.69 -19.13 -13.18
C GLU A 231 3.10 -18.67 -12.78
N LEU A 232 3.54 -18.95 -11.54
CA LEU A 232 4.80 -18.43 -10.99
C LEU A 232 5.99 -18.76 -11.87
N GLU A 233 6.14 -20.02 -12.32
CA GLU A 233 7.27 -20.41 -13.17
C GLU A 233 7.29 -19.62 -14.49
N SER A 234 6.12 -19.44 -15.12
CA SER A 234 5.98 -18.65 -16.35
C SER A 234 6.31 -17.17 -16.12
N PHE A 235 5.92 -16.61 -14.97
CA PHE A 235 6.27 -15.25 -14.59
C PHE A 235 7.79 -15.11 -14.40
N LEU A 236 8.40 -15.98 -13.62
CA LEU A 236 9.84 -15.95 -13.32
C LEU A 236 10.71 -16.11 -14.57
N ALA A 237 10.24 -16.86 -15.57
CA ALA A 237 10.94 -17.03 -16.85
C ALA A 237 10.95 -15.75 -17.73
N GLN A 238 10.11 -14.76 -17.42
CA GLN A 238 9.92 -13.57 -18.25
C GLN A 238 10.41 -12.28 -17.59
N VAL A 239 10.66 -12.28 -16.28
CA VAL A 239 11.07 -11.08 -15.54
C VAL A 239 12.58 -11.02 -15.31
N PRO A 240 13.15 -9.83 -15.05
CA PRO A 240 14.58 -9.70 -14.80
C PRO A 240 15.05 -10.47 -13.57
N ALA A 241 16.25 -11.06 -13.66
CA ALA A 241 16.97 -11.71 -12.56
C ALA A 241 16.95 -10.93 -11.22
N PRO A 242 17.20 -9.61 -11.20
CA PRO A 242 17.14 -8.84 -9.96
C PRO A 242 15.76 -8.88 -9.26
N LEU A 243 14.66 -8.96 -10.02
CA LEU A 243 13.32 -9.07 -9.43
C LEU A 243 13.10 -10.46 -8.82
N VAL A 244 13.60 -11.52 -9.46
CA VAL A 244 13.56 -12.89 -8.90
C VAL A 244 14.31 -12.94 -7.57
N GLN A 245 15.49 -12.31 -7.52
CA GLN A 245 16.28 -12.15 -6.31
C GLN A 245 15.53 -11.36 -5.23
N GLU A 246 14.96 -10.20 -5.58
CA GLU A 246 14.17 -9.35 -4.68
C GLU A 246 12.97 -10.11 -4.09
N MET A 247 12.25 -10.89 -4.89
CA MET A 247 11.14 -11.73 -4.44
C MET A 247 11.58 -12.74 -3.37
N TYR A 248 12.71 -13.41 -3.60
CA TYR A 248 13.23 -14.41 -2.65
C TYR A 248 13.69 -13.76 -1.36
N ASP A 249 14.50 -12.69 -1.45
CA ASP A 249 15.00 -11.98 -0.29
C ASP A 249 13.86 -11.37 0.52
N GLY A 250 12.85 -10.84 -0.16
CA GLY A 250 11.62 -10.35 0.44
C GLY A 250 10.86 -11.43 1.22
N ALA A 251 10.72 -12.64 0.64
CA ALA A 251 10.07 -13.76 1.32
C ALA A 251 10.85 -14.21 2.56
N VAL A 252 12.18 -14.36 2.45
CA VAL A 252 13.06 -14.74 3.56
C VAL A 252 13.02 -13.69 4.67
N ALA A 253 13.14 -12.41 4.33
CA ALA A 253 13.11 -11.31 5.30
C ALA A 253 11.75 -11.15 5.98
N THR A 254 10.66 -11.59 5.33
CA THR A 254 9.32 -11.62 5.96
C THR A 254 9.21 -12.70 7.02
N GLY A 255 10.01 -13.78 6.93
CA GLY A 255 10.23 -14.76 8.00
C GLY A 255 9.75 -16.19 7.69
N GLU A 256 10.10 -17.12 8.58
CA GLU A 256 9.86 -18.55 8.40
C GLU A 256 8.36 -18.89 8.28
N THR A 257 7.51 -18.29 9.11
CA THR A 257 6.06 -18.50 9.05
C THR A 257 5.47 -18.07 7.71
N PHE A 258 5.97 -17.00 7.11
CA PHE A 258 5.55 -16.56 5.78
C PHE A 258 5.94 -17.59 4.72
N MET A 259 7.20 -18.03 4.72
CA MET A 259 7.68 -19.04 3.76
C MET A 259 6.93 -20.37 3.90
N ALA A 260 6.63 -20.80 5.13
CA ALA A 260 5.87 -22.02 5.39
C ALA A 260 4.44 -21.98 4.85
N GLY A 261 3.86 -20.79 4.64
CA GLY A 261 2.55 -20.61 4.01
C GLY A 261 2.54 -20.83 2.49
N TYR A 262 3.70 -20.87 1.84
CA TYR A 262 3.84 -20.98 0.39
C TYR A 262 4.93 -21.98 -0.04
N PRO A 263 4.87 -23.26 0.39
CA PRO A 263 5.96 -24.21 0.18
C PRO A 263 6.30 -24.42 -1.31
N ASP A 264 5.29 -24.60 -2.16
CA ASP A 264 5.48 -24.83 -3.60
C ASP A 264 6.01 -23.59 -4.32
N GLY A 265 5.47 -22.41 -3.98
CA GLY A 265 5.94 -21.13 -4.49
C GLY A 265 7.40 -20.86 -4.12
N MET A 266 7.77 -21.14 -2.88
CA MET A 266 9.15 -20.98 -2.40
C MET A 266 10.12 -21.98 -3.06
N ALA A 267 9.70 -23.23 -3.28
CA ALA A 267 10.49 -24.20 -4.02
C ALA A 267 10.75 -23.75 -5.46
N THR A 268 9.71 -23.27 -6.14
CA THR A 268 9.79 -22.74 -7.51
C THR A 268 10.72 -21.53 -7.59
N LEU A 269 10.60 -20.59 -6.66
CA LEU A 269 11.42 -19.37 -6.60
C LEU A 269 12.90 -19.68 -6.32
N ARG A 270 13.18 -20.65 -5.43
CA ARG A 270 14.54 -21.12 -5.16
C ARG A 270 15.18 -21.74 -6.41
N ALA A 271 14.45 -22.61 -7.11
CA ALA A 271 14.94 -23.25 -8.33
C ALA A 271 15.18 -22.23 -9.47
N ALA A 272 14.40 -21.15 -9.55
CA ALA A 272 14.63 -20.08 -10.52
C ALA A 272 15.95 -19.34 -10.24
N ARG A 273 16.26 -19.01 -8.98
CA ARG A 273 17.52 -18.35 -8.59
C ARG A 273 18.75 -19.20 -8.89
N GLU A 274 18.69 -20.50 -8.62
CA GLU A 274 19.82 -21.41 -8.82
C GLU A 274 20.17 -21.58 -10.30
N ARG A 275 19.17 -21.51 -11.21
CA ARG A 275 19.39 -21.56 -12.66
C ARG A 275 20.23 -20.40 -13.20
N GLU A 276 20.14 -19.22 -12.58
CA GLU A 276 20.89 -18.03 -13.00
C GLU A 276 22.35 -18.07 -12.58
N VAL A 277 22.67 -18.66 -11.42
CA VAL A 277 24.05 -18.79 -10.91
C VAL A 277 24.91 -19.71 -11.79
N VAL A 278 24.29 -20.62 -12.55
CA VAL A 278 24.99 -21.58 -13.44
C VAL A 278 25.26 -21.00 -14.84
N HIS A 279 24.74 -19.82 -15.17
CA HIS A 279 24.89 -19.19 -16.49
C HIS A 279 25.70 -17.88 -16.48
N VAL A 280 26.44 -17.62 -15.39
CA VAL A 280 27.43 -16.53 -15.26
C VAL A 280 28.84 -17.09 -15.28
#